data_AF-A0A8B6GCI2-F1
#
_entry.id   AF-A0A8B6GCI2-F1
#
_cell.length_a   1.000
_cell.length_b   1.000
_cell.length_c   1.000
_cell.angle_alpha   90.00
_cell.angle_beta   90.00
_cell.angle_gamma   90.00
#
_symmetry.space_group_name_H-M   'P 1'
#
loop_
_entity.id
_entity.type
_entity.pdbx_description
1 polymer ?
#
loop_
_entity_poly.entity_id
_entity_poly.type
_entity_poly.pdbx_seq_one_letter_code
_entity_poly.pdbx_strand_id
1 'polypeptide(L)'
;MSDMMWFKLDKNYFGFEKNLFICSMYIPPSNSSYTMRTNCDKQIFEKLEQDITKFSLEGNIALIGDLNAHINVSESDYITNEIDDSLDDFLPINYIADAVLKSRSTEISQNTNSY
;
A
#
# COMPACT_ATOMS: atom_id res chain seq x y z
N MET A 1 13.38 7.46 0.95
CA MET A 1 13.47 6.12 0.33
C MET A 1 12.42 6.08 -0.77
N SER A 2 12.65 5.36 -1.87
CA SER A 2 11.66 5.28 -2.96
C SER A 2 10.53 4.37 -2.52
N ASP A 3 9.30 4.89 -2.42
CA ASP A 3 8.10 4.16 -1.98
C ASP A 3 7.60 3.13 -3.03
N MET A 4 8.33 3.00 -4.14
CA MET A 4 8.15 2.02 -5.21
C MET A 4 9.47 1.35 -5.58
N MET A 5 9.41 0.04 -5.82
CA MET A 5 10.49 -0.79 -6.34
C MET A 5 9.99 -1.68 -7.49
N TRP A 6 10.69 -1.62 -8.62
CA TRP A 6 10.38 -2.43 -9.80
C TRP A 6 11.34 -3.59 -9.98
N PHE A 7 10.80 -4.75 -10.33
CA PHE A 7 11.53 -5.96 -10.69
C PHE A 7 11.12 -6.40 -12.09
N LYS A 8 12.08 -6.86 -12.89
CA LYS A 8 11.84 -7.50 -14.19
C LYS A 8 12.17 -8.98 -14.09
N LEU A 9 11.20 -9.82 -14.40
CA LEU A 9 11.37 -11.25 -14.56
C LEU A 9 11.51 -11.51 -16.06
N ASP A 10 12.70 -11.98 -16.45
CA ASP A 10 13.03 -12.26 -17.85
C ASP A 10 12.27 -13.48 -18.36
N LYS A 11 11.59 -13.31 -19.50
CA LYS A 11 10.77 -14.35 -20.09
C LYS A 11 11.55 -15.61 -20.47
N ASN A 12 12.80 -15.47 -20.88
CA ASN A 12 13.62 -16.61 -21.32
C ASN A 12 14.11 -17.41 -20.11
N TYR A 13 14.41 -16.73 -19.00
CA TYR A 13 14.81 -17.39 -17.76
C TYR A 13 13.64 -18.14 -17.10
N PHE A 14 12.46 -17.53 -17.04
CA PHE A 14 11.29 -18.11 -16.36
C PHE A 14 10.34 -18.91 -17.26
N GLY A 15 10.56 -18.93 -18.58
CA GLY A 15 9.73 -19.65 -19.54
C GLY A 15 8.35 -19.01 -19.77
N PHE A 16 8.24 -17.69 -19.63
CA PHE A 16 7.00 -16.95 -19.88
C PHE A 16 6.87 -16.54 -21.36
N GLU A 17 5.66 -16.24 -21.82
CA GLU A 17 5.44 -15.69 -23.18
C GLU A 17 6.00 -14.26 -23.33
N LYS A 18 5.90 -13.46 -22.26
CA LYS A 18 6.35 -12.07 -22.18
C LYS A 18 7.12 -11.84 -20.87
N ASN A 19 7.91 -10.77 -20.81
CA ASN A 19 8.54 -10.37 -19.55
C ASN A 19 7.45 -10.01 -18.54
N LEU A 20 7.72 -10.23 -17.25
CA LEU A 20 6.83 -9.82 -16.17
C LEU A 20 7.51 -8.72 -15.36
N PHE A 21 6.88 -7.56 -15.29
CA PHE A 21 7.31 -6.43 -14.48
C PHE A 21 6.48 -6.40 -13.21
N ILE A 22 7.14 -6.45 -12.04
CA ILE A 22 6.49 -6.43 -10.74
C ILE A 22 6.84 -5.11 -10.05
N CYS A 23 5.84 -4.34 -9.67
CA CYS A 23 6.03 -3.16 -8.83
C CYS A 23 5.58 -3.49 -7.40
N SER A 24 6.53 -3.48 -6.47
CA SER A 24 6.24 -3.47 -5.04
C SER A 24 6.15 -2.03 -4.57
N MET A 25 5.00 -1.64 -4.01
CA MET A 25 4.78 -0.27 -3.58
C MET A 25 3.97 -0.16 -2.29
N TYR A 26 4.13 0.98 -1.63
CA TYR A 26 3.25 1.42 -0.55
C TYR A 26 2.62 2.75 -0.94
N ILE A 27 1.30 2.80 -1.03
CA ILE A 27 0.56 4.04 -1.23
C ILE A 27 -0.03 4.42 0.14
N PRO A 28 0.43 5.50 0.77
CA PRO A 28 -0.09 5.92 2.07
C PRO A 28 -1.49 6.54 1.94
N PRO A 29 -2.33 6.46 2.99
CA PRO A 29 -3.57 7.22 3.08
C PRO A 29 -3.34 8.72 2.88
N SER A 30 -4.30 9.42 2.25
CA SER A 30 -4.15 10.85 1.91
C SER A 30 -4.00 11.75 3.15
N ASN A 31 -4.60 11.35 4.25
CA ASN A 31 -4.58 12.02 5.53
C ASN A 31 -3.44 11.55 6.45
N SER A 32 -2.59 10.61 6.01
CA SER A 32 -1.48 10.16 6.83
C SER A 32 -0.52 11.31 7.12
N SER A 33 0.07 11.32 8.33
CA SER A 33 1.05 12.33 8.72
C SER A 33 2.27 12.39 7.78
N TYR A 34 2.58 11.27 7.13
CA TYR A 34 3.61 11.20 6.09
C TYR A 34 3.18 11.97 4.85
N THR A 35 2.00 11.66 4.29
CA THR A 35 1.45 12.31 3.11
C THR A 35 1.29 13.82 3.31
N MET A 36 0.73 14.25 4.44
CA MET A 36 0.55 15.68 4.74
C MET A 36 1.88 16.44 4.83
N ARG A 37 2.97 15.77 5.23
CA ARG A 37 4.29 16.38 5.36
C ARG A 37 5.04 16.42 4.03
N THR A 38 4.81 15.47 3.15
CA THR A 38 5.62 15.27 1.93
C THR A 38 4.87 15.59 0.64
N ASN A 39 3.54 15.68 0.65
CA ASN A 39 2.67 15.76 -0.54
C ASN A 39 3.05 14.69 -1.59
N CYS A 40 3.35 13.47 -1.12
CA CYS A 40 3.85 12.38 -1.96
C CYS A 40 2.74 11.68 -2.77
N ASP A 41 1.48 11.82 -2.37
CA ASP A 41 0.31 11.20 -2.99
C ASP A 41 0.27 11.44 -4.50
N LYS A 42 0.31 12.69 -4.96
CA LYS A 42 0.23 13.01 -6.39
C LYS A 42 1.44 12.51 -7.18
N GLN A 43 2.63 12.61 -6.58
CA GLN A 43 3.87 12.23 -7.24
C GLN A 43 3.97 10.71 -7.45
N ILE A 44 3.38 9.92 -6.55
CA ILE A 44 3.35 8.45 -6.65
C ILE A 44 2.49 8.03 -7.85
N PHE A 45 1.29 8.60 -8.02
CA PHE A 45 0.40 8.23 -9.12
C PHE A 45 0.97 8.65 -10.49
N GLU A 46 1.49 9.87 -10.61
CA GLU A 46 2.10 10.34 -11.87
C GLU A 46 3.29 9.46 -12.28
N LYS A 47 4.14 9.08 -11.32
CA LYS A 47 5.29 8.20 -11.57
C LYS A 47 4.84 6.79 -11.94
N LEU A 48 3.84 6.26 -11.23
CA LEU A 48 3.28 4.94 -11.50
C LEU A 48 2.66 4.88 -12.91
N GLU A 49 1.93 5.90 -13.34
CA GLU A 49 1.35 5.97 -14.69
C GLU A 49 2.41 5.99 -15.78
N GLN A 50 3.49 6.77 -15.57
CA GLN A 50 4.64 6.81 -16.49
C GLN A 50 5.33 5.45 -16.58
N ASP A 51 5.58 4.80 -15.44
CA ASP A 51 6.21 3.49 -15.37
C ASP A 51 5.34 2.40 -16.03
N ILE A 52 4.03 2.40 -15.78
CA ILE A 52 3.08 1.46 -16.42
C ILE A 52 3.07 1.67 -17.93
N THR A 53 2.99 2.91 -18.39
CA THR A 53 3.01 3.24 -19.82
C THR A 53 4.27 2.70 -20.49
N LYS A 54 5.42 2.83 -19.82
CA LYS A 54 6.69 2.31 -20.33
C LYS A 54 6.72 0.78 -20.35
N PHE A 55 6.40 0.12 -19.23
CA PHE A 55 6.57 -1.33 -19.10
C PHE A 55 5.49 -2.14 -19.82
N SER A 56 4.32 -1.57 -20.07
CA SER A 56 3.22 -2.23 -20.80
C SER A 56 3.57 -2.51 -22.26
N LEU A 57 4.52 -1.77 -22.83
CA LEU A 57 5.06 -2.01 -24.18
C LEU A 57 5.98 -3.25 -24.22
N GLU A 58 6.58 -3.65 -23.10
CA GLU A 58 7.61 -4.70 -23.03
C GLU A 58 7.12 -6.02 -22.43
N GLY A 59 6.00 -6.01 -21.71
CA GLY A 59 5.53 -7.19 -21.00
C GLY A 59 4.26 -6.99 -20.18
N ASN A 60 3.99 -7.98 -19.34
CA ASN A 60 2.88 -7.94 -18.41
C ASN A 60 3.32 -7.21 -17.13
N ILE A 61 2.38 -6.55 -16.45
CA ILE A 61 2.64 -5.81 -15.21
C ILE A 61 1.84 -6.43 -14.08
N ALA A 62 2.47 -6.57 -12.92
CA ALA A 62 1.82 -6.88 -11.65
C ALA A 62 2.14 -5.77 -10.63
N LEU A 63 1.12 -5.22 -10.01
CA LEU A 63 1.25 -4.27 -8.92
C LEU A 63 0.98 -5.02 -7.61
N ILE A 64 1.89 -4.91 -6.65
CA ILE A 64 1.81 -5.60 -5.35
C ILE A 64 2.19 -4.65 -4.22
N GLY A 65 1.71 -4.96 -3.02
CA GLY A 65 1.99 -4.21 -1.80
C GLY A 65 0.72 -3.69 -1.15
N ASP A 66 0.86 -2.70 -0.28
CA ASP A 66 -0.25 -2.06 0.41
C ASP A 66 -0.59 -0.75 -0.31
N LEU A 67 -1.69 -0.78 -1.05
CA LEU A 67 -2.12 0.31 -1.91
C LEU A 67 -3.06 1.30 -1.22
N ASN A 68 -3.58 0.98 -0.01
CA ASN A 68 -4.64 1.75 0.65
C ASN A 68 -5.69 2.31 -0.32
N ALA A 69 -6.07 1.52 -1.33
CA ALA A 69 -6.95 1.93 -2.41
C ALA A 69 -8.36 1.41 -2.11
N HIS A 70 -9.35 2.31 -2.06
CA HIS A 70 -10.75 1.92 -1.98
C HIS A 70 -11.20 1.39 -3.35
N ILE A 71 -11.82 0.21 -3.35
CA ILE A 71 -12.38 -0.44 -4.56
C ILE A 71 -13.84 -0.03 -4.83
N ASN A 72 -14.36 0.93 -4.07
CA ASN A 72 -15.74 1.39 -4.22
C ASN A 72 -15.85 2.38 -5.38
N VAL A 73 -16.67 2.04 -6.38
CA VAL A 73 -16.87 2.84 -7.61
C VAL A 73 -17.43 4.25 -7.31
N SER A 74 -18.07 4.45 -6.16
CA SER A 74 -18.58 5.75 -5.73
C SER A 74 -17.63 6.54 -4.83
N GLU A 75 -16.46 6.00 -4.51
CA GLU A 75 -15.45 6.65 -3.66
C GLU A 75 -14.16 6.88 -4.44
N SER A 76 -13.35 7.82 -3.98
CA SER A 76 -12.06 8.08 -4.62
C SER A 76 -11.08 6.94 -4.33
N ASP A 77 -10.16 6.65 -5.25
CA ASP A 77 -9.13 5.60 -5.12
C ASP A 77 -8.13 5.82 -3.95
N TYR A 78 -8.33 6.87 -3.14
CA TYR A 78 -7.54 7.20 -1.96
C TYR A 78 -8.44 7.33 -0.71
N ILE A 79 -7.99 6.81 0.42
CA ILE A 79 -8.66 6.97 1.72
C ILE A 79 -8.68 8.44 2.09
N THR A 80 -9.87 9.04 2.24
CA THR A 80 -10.03 10.47 2.56
C THR A 80 -10.02 10.74 4.06
N ASN A 81 -10.35 9.75 4.90
CA ASN A 81 -10.44 9.91 6.35
C ASN A 81 -10.06 8.60 7.08
N GLU A 82 -8.99 8.62 7.87
CA GLU A 82 -8.85 7.73 9.04
C GLU A 82 -9.79 8.29 10.12
N ILE A 83 -11.09 8.16 9.92
CA ILE A 83 -11.96 8.02 11.07
C ILE A 83 -11.72 6.60 11.53
N ASP A 84 -11.40 6.41 12.81
CA ASP A 84 -11.41 5.13 13.51
C ASP A 84 -12.55 4.28 12.92
N ASP A 85 -12.18 3.36 12.02
CA ASP A 85 -13.12 2.61 11.22
C ASP A 85 -13.80 1.67 12.21
N SER A 86 -14.84 2.17 12.86
CA SER A 86 -15.84 1.36 13.51
C SER A 86 -16.50 0.61 12.37
N LEU A 87 -15.84 -0.48 11.91
CA LEU A 87 -16.26 -1.41 10.87
C LEU A 87 -17.74 -1.21 10.51
N ASP A 88 -17.98 -0.25 9.60
CA ASP A 88 -19.30 -0.02 9.02
C ASP A 88 -19.50 -0.98 7.83
N ASP A 89 -18.61 -1.97 7.72
CA ASP A 89 -18.93 -3.27 7.19
C ASP A 89 -20.10 -3.82 8.02
N PHE A 90 -21.26 -3.98 7.39
CA PHE A 90 -22.42 -4.65 7.96
C PHE A 90 -22.06 -6.08 8.38
N LEU A 91 -21.45 -6.23 9.55
CA LEU A 91 -21.13 -7.52 10.12
C LEU A 91 -22.45 -8.24 10.37
N PRO A 92 -22.51 -9.57 10.14
CA PRO A 92 -23.69 -10.36 10.46
C PRO A 92 -24.13 -10.10 11.91
N ILE A 93 -25.45 -10.05 12.17
CA ILE A 93 -26.02 -9.80 13.51
C ILE A 93 -25.44 -10.72 14.60
N ASN A 94 -24.92 -11.89 14.22
CA ASN A 94 -24.32 -12.88 15.10
C ASN A 94 -22.78 -12.81 15.18
N TYR A 95 -22.15 -11.76 14.69
CA TYR A 95 -20.70 -11.57 14.86
C TYR A 95 -20.36 -11.34 16.34
N ILE A 96 -19.43 -12.13 16.86
CA ILE A 96 -18.87 -11.98 18.21
C ILE A 96 -17.41 -11.55 18.02
N ALA A 97 -17.08 -10.33 18.43
CA ALA A 97 -15.70 -9.84 18.36
C ALA A 97 -14.79 -10.64 19.29
N ASP A 98 -13.57 -10.91 18.83
CA ASP A 98 -12.52 -11.50 19.66
C ASP A 98 -12.12 -10.54 20.80
N ALA A 99 -11.53 -11.09 21.85
CA ALA A 99 -11.02 -10.30 22.97
C ALA A 99 -9.94 -9.31 22.48
N VAL A 100 -10.09 -8.05 22.87
CA VAL A 100 -9.16 -6.96 22.52
C VAL A 100 -7.74 -7.34 22.95
N LEU A 101 -6.81 -7.38 21.99
CA LEU A 101 -5.39 -7.56 22.27
C LEU A 101 -4.90 -6.41 23.17
N LYS A 102 -4.19 -6.74 24.25
CA LYS A 102 -3.54 -5.72 25.09
C LYS A 102 -2.62 -4.84 24.22
N SER A 103 -2.75 -3.53 24.35
CA SER A 103 -1.89 -2.58 23.67
C SER A 103 -0.42 -2.78 24.08
N ARG A 104 0.49 -2.74 23.10
CA ARG A 104 1.95 -2.89 23.31
C ARG A 104 2.58 -1.73 24.08
N SER A 105 1.86 -0.65 24.38
CA SER A 105 2.41 0.63 24.84
C SER A 105 2.47 0.81 26.36
N THR A 106 2.49 -0.26 27.15
CA THR A 106 2.66 -0.19 28.62
C THR A 106 3.96 -0.80 29.15
N GLU A 107 5.03 -0.87 28.35
CA GLU A 107 6.39 -1.09 28.88
C GLU A 107 7.30 0.10 28.58
N ILE A 108 7.21 1.11 29.47
CA ILE A 108 8.18 2.20 29.58
C ILE A 108 9.44 1.64 30.26
N SER A 109 10.50 1.46 29.47
CA SER A 109 11.93 1.72 29.78
C SER A 109 12.86 0.75 29.05
N GLN A 110 13.17 1.03 27.78
CA GLN A 110 14.40 0.51 27.19
C GLN A 110 15.52 1.52 27.46
N ASN A 111 16.42 1.17 28.40
CA ASN A 111 17.68 1.88 28.59
C ASN A 111 18.48 1.77 27.29
N THR A 112 18.58 2.86 26.54
CA THR A 112 19.51 2.96 25.42
C THR A 112 20.92 3.13 25.95
N ASN A 113 21.75 2.10 25.81
CA ASN A 113 23.19 2.26 25.96
C ASN A 113 23.69 3.20 24.85
N SER A 114 24.28 4.32 25.25
CA SER A 114 25.00 5.24 24.36
C SER A 114 26.32 4.59 23.94
N TYR A 115 26.60 4.59 22.64
CA TYR A 115 27.94 4.31 22.10
C TYR A 115 28.75 5.60 21.99
#